data_AF-A0A955V1R0-F1
#
_entry.id   AF-A0A955V1R0-F1
#
_cell.length_a   1.000
_cell.length_b   1.000
_cell.length_c   1.000
_cell.angle_alpha   90.00
_cell.angle_beta   90.00
_cell.angle_gamma   90.00
#
_symmetry.space_group_name_H-M   'P 1'
#
loop_
_entity.id
_entity.type
_entity.pdbx_description
1 polymer ?
#
loop_
_entity_poly.entity_id
_entity_poly.type
_entity_poly.pdbx_seq_one_letter_code
_entity_poly.pdbx_strand_id
1 'polypeptide(L)'
;PDDVALRYALGELLLERGRFDGALVELLRAERRGGSDARSNALLGLAYAGQQRHVRALHHLSEALRLGSDDPRVRAELVFLLATSRADDLRDPERALREAAPALEGAPTARLLDGVAAAYAAVGRRADADAAIARAIARAVADDDHVSAHEMEQRRARYRAGDTWLGPPVDPT
;
A
#
# COMPACT_ATOMS: atom_id res chain seq x y z
N PRO A 1 5.78 30.56 -12.84
CA PRO A 1 6.77 29.76 -12.07
C PRO A 1 6.29 28.31 -11.99
N ASP A 2 6.85 27.48 -12.86
CA ASP A 2 6.30 26.17 -13.25
C ASP A 2 7.35 25.07 -12.98
N ASP A 3 7.88 25.08 -11.76
CA ASP A 3 8.95 24.18 -11.34
C ASP A 3 8.38 22.79 -11.00
N VAL A 4 8.72 21.81 -11.83
CA VAL A 4 8.31 20.40 -11.70
C VAL A 4 8.73 19.84 -10.33
N ALA A 5 9.92 20.20 -9.83
CA ALA A 5 10.41 19.71 -8.54
C ALA A 5 9.59 20.29 -7.37
N LEU A 6 9.21 21.57 -7.45
CA LEU A 6 8.36 22.20 -6.43
C LEU A 6 6.97 21.57 -6.38
N ARG A 7 6.39 21.22 -7.54
CA ARG A 7 5.10 20.52 -7.60
C ARG A 7 5.18 19.12 -7.02
N TYR A 8 6.27 18.38 -7.25
CA TYR A 8 6.50 17.08 -6.62
C TYR A 8 6.60 17.19 -5.10
N ALA A 9 7.43 18.11 -4.60
CA ALA A 9 7.58 18.33 -3.16
C ALA A 9 6.24 18.73 -2.51
N LEU A 10 5.45 19.58 -3.17
CA LEU A 10 4.12 19.95 -2.68
C LEU A 10 3.16 18.75 -2.68
N GLY A 11 3.16 17.95 -3.75
CA GLY A 11 2.37 16.73 -3.86
C GLY A 11 2.70 15.72 -2.75
N GLU A 12 3.98 15.53 -2.44
CA GLU A 12 4.47 14.67 -1.36
C GLU A 12 4.03 15.19 0.02
N LEU A 13 4.20 16.48 0.30
CA LEU A 13 3.72 17.08 1.56
C LEU A 13 2.19 17.00 1.70
N LEU A 14 1.46 17.04 0.59
CA LEU A 14 0.01 16.84 0.56
C LEU A 14 -0.34 15.39 0.91
N LEU A 15 0.40 14.42 0.38
CA LEU A 15 0.25 12.99 0.70
C LEU A 15 0.48 12.69 2.16
N GLU A 16 1.56 13.19 2.74
CA GLU A 16 1.89 13.00 4.16
C GLU A 16 0.80 13.54 5.10
N ARG A 17 0.05 14.54 4.64
CA ARG A 17 -1.08 15.12 5.38
C ARG A 17 -2.43 14.44 5.07
N GLY A 18 -2.43 13.35 4.30
CA GLY A 18 -3.65 12.65 3.86
C GLY A 18 -4.52 13.46 2.89
N ARG A 19 -4.01 14.55 2.29
CA ARG A 19 -4.75 15.42 1.36
C ARG A 19 -4.58 14.91 -0.07
N PHE A 20 -5.13 13.74 -0.35
CA PHE A 20 -4.89 12.99 -1.59
C PHE A 20 -5.36 13.73 -2.86
N ASP A 21 -6.50 14.43 -2.83
CA ASP A 21 -6.98 15.20 -3.99
C ASP A 21 -5.99 16.28 -4.40
N GLY A 22 -5.55 17.08 -3.43
CA GLY A 22 -4.55 18.12 -3.66
C GLY A 22 -3.24 17.53 -4.16
N ALA A 23 -2.81 16.40 -3.58
CA ALA A 23 -1.60 15.72 -4.02
C ALA A 23 -1.69 15.32 -5.49
N LEU A 24 -2.77 14.66 -5.90
CA LEU A 24 -2.96 14.26 -7.30
C LEU A 24 -2.96 15.44 -8.25
N VAL A 25 -3.57 16.57 -7.89
CA VAL A 25 -3.56 17.78 -8.73
C VAL A 25 -2.13 18.23 -9.02
N GLU A 26 -1.27 18.31 -8.01
CA GLU A 26 0.10 18.80 -8.18
C GLU A 26 1.00 17.76 -8.86
N LEU A 27 0.87 16.47 -8.51
CA LEU A 27 1.63 15.38 -9.11
C LEU A 27 1.31 15.22 -10.60
N LEU A 28 0.02 15.25 -11.00
CA LEU A 28 -0.37 15.15 -12.41
C LEU A 28 0.05 16.38 -13.23
N ARG A 29 0.15 17.56 -12.60
CA ARG A 29 0.71 18.76 -13.24
C ARG A 29 2.20 18.61 -13.50
N ALA A 30 2.93 18.04 -12.55
CA ALA A 30 4.35 17.74 -12.68
C ALA A 30 4.62 16.68 -13.78
N GLU A 31 3.83 15.61 -13.81
CA GLU A 31 3.95 14.54 -14.80
C GLU A 31 3.74 15.03 -16.24
N ARG A 32 2.72 15.87 -16.48
CA ARG A 32 2.45 16.45 -17.82
C ARG A 32 3.62 17.26 -18.40
N ARG A 33 4.58 17.69 -17.58
CA ARG A 33 5.78 18.41 -18.00
C ARG A 33 6.98 17.48 -18.28
N GLY A 34 6.77 16.16 -18.31
CA GLY A 34 7.78 15.15 -18.65
C GLY A 34 8.42 14.47 -17.45
N GLY A 35 7.90 14.69 -16.23
CA GLY A 35 8.47 14.13 -15.00
C GLY A 35 8.06 12.68 -14.71
N SER A 36 7.95 11.78 -15.70
CA SER A 36 7.59 10.37 -15.44
C SER A 36 8.85 9.55 -15.12
N ASP A 37 8.98 9.16 -13.86
CA ASP A 37 10.10 8.44 -13.27
C ASP A 37 9.61 7.55 -12.09
N ALA A 38 10.53 6.87 -11.41
CA ALA A 38 10.16 6.00 -10.28
C ALA A 38 9.46 6.77 -9.15
N ARG A 39 9.93 7.99 -8.83
CA ARG A 39 9.42 8.80 -7.72
C ARG A 39 8.01 9.33 -7.99
N SER A 40 7.78 9.86 -9.17
CA SER A 40 6.46 10.36 -9.58
C SER A 40 5.41 9.24 -9.59
N ASN A 41 5.75 8.07 -10.14
CA ASN A 41 4.90 6.89 -10.09
C ASN A 41 4.65 6.42 -8.64
N ALA A 42 5.66 6.46 -7.77
CA ALA A 42 5.49 6.14 -6.36
C ALA A 42 4.46 7.06 -5.69
N LEU A 43 4.64 8.37 -5.83
CA LEU A 43 3.75 9.37 -5.22
C LEU A 43 2.32 9.29 -5.79
N LEU A 44 2.17 9.14 -7.11
CA LEU A 44 0.85 8.96 -7.73
C LEU A 44 0.18 7.67 -7.25
N GLY A 45 0.91 6.57 -7.18
CA GLY A 45 0.42 5.28 -6.70
C GLY A 45 -0.10 5.35 -5.26
N LEU A 46 0.69 5.95 -4.36
CA LEU A 46 0.30 6.19 -2.97
C LEU A 46 -0.92 7.11 -2.86
N ALA A 47 -0.98 8.16 -3.68
CA ALA A 47 -2.11 9.09 -3.69
C ALA A 47 -3.41 8.42 -4.14
N TYR A 48 -3.35 7.62 -5.21
CA TYR A 48 -4.49 6.83 -5.66
C TYR A 48 -4.92 5.78 -4.65
N ALA A 49 -3.97 5.13 -3.94
CA ALA A 49 -4.28 4.19 -2.87
C ALA A 49 -5.04 4.88 -1.73
N GLY A 50 -4.61 6.08 -1.32
CA GLY A 50 -5.30 6.90 -0.32
C GLY A 50 -6.74 7.25 -0.70
N GLN A 51 -7.01 7.43 -2.00
CA GLN A 51 -8.37 7.63 -2.53
C GLN A 51 -9.16 6.34 -2.77
N GLN A 52 -8.64 5.18 -2.39
CA GLN A 52 -9.23 3.87 -2.69
C GLN A 52 -9.38 3.61 -4.20
N ARG A 53 -8.60 4.27 -5.06
CA ARG A 53 -8.64 4.10 -6.53
C ARG A 53 -7.69 2.99 -6.95
N HIS A 54 -8.03 1.76 -6.57
CA HIS A 54 -7.12 0.61 -6.59
C HIS A 54 -6.53 0.30 -7.96
N VAL A 55 -7.30 0.42 -9.05
CA VAL A 55 -6.79 0.19 -10.42
C VAL A 55 -5.61 1.11 -10.74
N ARG A 56 -5.76 2.41 -10.50
CA ARG A 56 -4.72 3.41 -10.76
C ARG A 56 -3.56 3.28 -9.79
N ALA A 57 -3.87 2.98 -8.53
CA ALA A 57 -2.86 2.73 -7.51
C ALA A 57 -1.95 1.56 -7.92
N LEU A 58 -2.53 0.38 -8.22
CA LEU A 58 -1.78 -0.81 -8.63
C LEU A 58 -0.95 -0.56 -9.88
N HIS A 59 -1.47 0.19 -10.86
CA HIS A 59 -0.73 0.58 -12.06
C HIS A 59 0.53 1.39 -11.71
N HIS A 60 0.37 2.53 -11.03
CA HIS A 60 1.49 3.42 -10.72
C HIS A 60 2.46 2.82 -9.70
N LEU A 61 1.99 2.06 -8.70
CA LEU A 61 2.86 1.35 -7.76
C LEU A 61 3.70 0.28 -8.47
N SER A 62 3.10 -0.46 -9.41
CA SER A 62 3.84 -1.45 -10.21
C SER A 62 4.89 -0.78 -11.11
N GLU A 63 4.54 0.32 -11.78
CA GLU A 63 5.48 1.07 -12.60
C GLU A 63 6.61 1.69 -11.77
N ALA A 64 6.33 2.20 -10.57
CA ALA A 64 7.34 2.70 -9.66
C ALA A 64 8.37 1.62 -9.31
N LEU A 65 7.92 0.42 -8.93
CA LEU A 65 8.82 -0.71 -8.64
C LEU A 65 9.60 -1.16 -9.88
N ARG A 66 8.95 -1.21 -11.05
CA ARG A 66 9.60 -1.55 -12.34
C ARG A 66 10.72 -0.56 -12.70
N LEU A 67 10.52 0.72 -12.37
CA LEU A 67 11.49 1.79 -12.57
C LEU A 67 12.56 1.87 -11.45
N GLY A 68 12.52 0.97 -10.48
CA GLY A 68 13.54 0.86 -9.43
C GLY A 68 13.27 1.71 -8.17
N SER A 69 12.01 2.05 -7.89
CA SER A 69 11.65 2.71 -6.63
C SER A 69 12.09 1.87 -5.43
N ASP A 70 12.82 2.50 -4.52
CA ASP A 70 13.27 1.94 -3.23
C ASP A 70 12.39 2.37 -2.05
N ASP A 71 11.41 3.25 -2.27
CA ASP A 71 10.45 3.67 -1.25
C ASP A 71 9.68 2.45 -0.70
N PRO A 72 9.86 2.09 0.59
CA PRO A 72 9.23 0.91 1.18
C PRO A 72 7.69 1.03 1.24
N ARG A 73 7.14 2.24 1.21
CA ARG A 73 5.68 2.46 1.17
C ARG A 73 5.08 1.88 -0.11
N VAL A 74 5.77 2.00 -1.24
CA VAL A 74 5.27 1.55 -2.55
C VAL A 74 5.01 0.05 -2.55
N ARG A 75 6.00 -0.74 -2.13
CA ARG A 75 5.87 -2.19 -2.06
C ARG A 75 4.84 -2.62 -1.02
N ALA A 76 4.82 -1.95 0.14
CA ALA A 76 3.86 -2.24 1.20
C ALA A 76 2.41 -2.02 0.75
N GLU A 77 2.12 -0.89 0.10
CA GLU A 77 0.80 -0.60 -0.43
C GLU A 77 0.40 -1.55 -1.56
N LEU A 78 1.32 -1.85 -2.49
CA LEU A 78 1.06 -2.79 -3.58
C LEU A 78 0.64 -4.16 -3.02
N VAL A 79 1.44 -4.70 -2.09
CA VAL A 79 1.18 -6.01 -1.47
C VAL A 79 -0.17 -6.04 -0.77
N PHE A 80 -0.51 -4.99 -0.03
CA PHE A 80 -1.79 -4.96 0.65
C PHE A 80 -2.97 -4.86 -0.31
N LEU A 81 -2.88 -4.02 -1.34
CA LEU A 81 -3.97 -3.87 -2.31
C LEU A 81 -4.22 -5.17 -3.07
N LEU A 82 -3.15 -5.86 -3.49
CA LEU A 82 -3.25 -7.18 -4.12
C LEU A 82 -3.89 -8.22 -3.19
N ALA A 83 -3.66 -8.13 -1.88
CA ALA A 83 -4.23 -9.07 -0.91
C ALA A 83 -5.69 -8.76 -0.52
N THR A 84 -6.08 -7.48 -0.52
CA THR A 84 -7.31 -7.03 0.18
C THR A 84 -8.35 -6.37 -0.71
N SER A 85 -8.05 -6.10 -1.98
CA SER A 85 -9.02 -5.52 -2.90
C SER A 85 -10.29 -6.39 -2.98
N ARG A 86 -11.47 -5.75 -2.95
CA ARG A 86 -12.75 -6.47 -3.14
C ARG A 86 -13.02 -6.80 -4.61
N ALA A 87 -12.36 -6.09 -5.52
CA ALA A 87 -12.46 -6.34 -6.95
C ALA A 87 -11.63 -7.59 -7.25
N ASP A 88 -12.31 -8.69 -7.61
CA ASP A 88 -11.68 -10.00 -7.79
C ASP A 88 -10.64 -10.01 -8.92
N ASP A 89 -10.77 -9.14 -9.90
CA ASP A 89 -9.80 -8.93 -10.98
C ASP A 89 -8.49 -8.27 -10.50
N LEU A 90 -8.53 -7.57 -9.36
CA LEU A 90 -7.36 -6.92 -8.76
C LEU A 90 -6.75 -7.72 -7.61
N ARG A 91 -7.52 -8.63 -7.01
CA ARG A 91 -7.09 -9.42 -5.86
C ARG A 91 -6.28 -10.63 -6.32
N ASP A 92 -5.01 -10.66 -5.94
CA ASP A 92 -4.03 -11.70 -6.28
C ASP A 92 -3.09 -11.92 -5.07
N PRO A 93 -3.53 -12.72 -4.07
CA PRO A 93 -2.76 -12.94 -2.85
C PRO A 93 -1.46 -13.72 -3.11
N GLU A 94 -1.42 -14.59 -4.12
CA GLU A 94 -0.18 -15.28 -4.52
C GLU A 94 0.86 -14.31 -5.07
N ARG A 95 0.46 -13.35 -5.90
CA ARG A 95 1.36 -12.27 -6.34
C ARG A 95 1.74 -11.38 -5.16
N ALA A 96 0.82 -11.05 -4.25
CA ALA A 96 1.15 -10.26 -3.06
C ALA A 96 2.30 -10.89 -2.27
N LEU A 97 2.27 -12.22 -2.05
CA LEU A 97 3.35 -12.93 -1.37
C LEU A 97 4.67 -12.92 -2.14
N ARG A 98 4.63 -13.08 -3.48
CA ARG A 98 5.82 -12.99 -4.33
C ARG A 98 6.46 -11.59 -4.29
N GLU A 99 5.64 -10.53 -4.38
CA GLU A 99 6.11 -9.14 -4.35
C GLU A 99 6.65 -8.73 -2.98
N ALA A 100 6.15 -9.35 -1.90
CA ALA A 100 6.60 -9.11 -0.54
C ALA A 100 7.95 -9.76 -0.23
N ALA A 101 8.26 -10.92 -0.84
CA ALA A 101 9.41 -11.75 -0.47
C ALA A 101 10.74 -10.98 -0.36
N PRO A 102 11.13 -10.11 -1.32
CA PRO A 102 12.40 -9.37 -1.24
C PRO A 102 12.50 -8.42 -0.03
N ALA A 103 11.36 -7.94 0.49
CA ALA A 103 11.34 -6.99 1.60
C ALA A 103 11.16 -7.65 2.97
N LEU A 104 10.89 -8.96 3.02
CA LEU A 104 10.78 -9.71 4.27
C LEU A 104 12.14 -10.03 4.91
N GLU A 105 13.22 -10.01 4.13
CA GLU A 105 14.60 -10.27 4.58
C GLU A 105 15.22 -9.08 5.33
N GLY A 106 14.66 -7.87 5.16
CA GLY A 106 15.12 -6.65 5.80
C GLY A 106 14.32 -6.28 7.06
N ALA A 107 14.03 -4.98 7.19
CA ALA A 107 13.16 -4.44 8.22
C ALA A 107 11.78 -4.10 7.62
N PRO A 108 10.85 -5.09 7.51
CA PRO A 108 9.57 -4.85 6.88
C PRO A 108 8.73 -3.85 7.69
N THR A 109 8.03 -2.97 6.98
CA THR A 109 7.09 -2.02 7.60
C THR A 109 5.87 -2.75 8.18
N ALA A 110 5.20 -2.15 9.16
CA ALA A 110 3.94 -2.68 9.70
C ALA A 110 2.92 -2.93 8.57
N ARG A 111 2.85 -1.96 7.64
CA ARG A 111 2.00 -1.99 6.45
C ARG A 111 2.26 -3.21 5.54
N LEU A 112 3.53 -3.51 5.26
CA LEU A 112 3.90 -4.66 4.44
C LEU A 112 3.49 -5.97 5.12
N LEU A 113 3.79 -6.10 6.42
CA LEU A 113 3.46 -7.30 7.21
C LEU A 113 1.95 -7.56 7.29
N ASP A 114 1.17 -6.49 7.40
CA ASP A 114 -0.29 -6.54 7.39
C ASP A 114 -0.84 -7.04 6.04
N GLY A 115 -0.30 -6.55 4.91
CA GLY A 115 -0.63 -7.08 3.58
C GLY A 115 -0.23 -8.55 3.40
N VAL A 116 0.93 -8.95 3.91
CA VAL A 116 1.37 -10.36 3.92
C VAL A 116 0.45 -11.23 4.76
N ALA A 117 -0.01 -10.73 5.91
CA ALA A 117 -0.97 -11.46 6.74
C ALA A 117 -2.31 -11.65 6.04
N ALA A 118 -2.82 -10.60 5.38
CA ALA A 118 -4.02 -10.69 4.56
C ALA A 118 -3.87 -11.71 3.42
N ALA A 119 -2.72 -11.70 2.74
CA ALA A 119 -2.44 -12.65 1.67
C ALA A 119 -2.38 -14.09 2.20
N TYR A 120 -1.73 -14.33 3.34
CA TYR A 120 -1.73 -15.64 3.99
C TYR A 120 -3.12 -16.10 4.40
N ALA A 121 -3.96 -15.20 4.92
CA ALA A 121 -5.34 -15.52 5.26
C ALA A 121 -6.14 -15.93 4.01
N ALA A 122 -5.99 -15.18 2.92
CA ALA A 122 -6.67 -15.44 1.65
C ALA A 122 -6.32 -16.80 1.03
N VAL A 123 -5.08 -17.27 1.18
CA VAL A 123 -4.64 -18.60 0.71
C VAL A 123 -4.83 -19.72 1.75
N GLY A 124 -5.56 -19.46 2.84
CA GLY A 124 -5.89 -20.45 3.87
C GLY A 124 -4.76 -20.77 4.87
N ARG A 125 -3.64 -20.06 4.82
CA ARG A 125 -2.49 -20.23 5.73
C ARG A 125 -2.69 -19.47 7.04
N ARG A 126 -3.68 -19.91 7.83
CA ARG A 126 -4.09 -19.25 9.09
C ARG A 126 -2.95 -18.99 10.09
N ALA A 127 -2.08 -19.97 10.32
CA ALA A 127 -0.99 -19.84 11.29
C ALA A 127 0.01 -18.76 10.87
N ASP A 128 0.34 -18.72 9.58
CA ASP A 128 1.22 -17.71 9.00
C ASP A 128 0.58 -16.32 9.01
N ALA A 129 -0.74 -16.24 8.76
CA ALA A 129 -1.49 -15.00 8.87
C ALA A 129 -1.45 -14.42 10.30
N ASP A 130 -1.68 -15.25 11.33
CA ASP A 130 -1.61 -14.80 12.73
C ASP A 130 -0.21 -14.35 13.12
N ALA A 131 0.82 -15.08 12.68
CA ALA A 131 2.22 -14.72 12.94
C ALA A 131 2.60 -13.40 12.25
N ALA A 132 2.20 -13.22 10.98
CA ALA A 132 2.49 -12.02 10.21
C ALA A 132 1.77 -10.78 10.79
N ILE A 133 0.48 -10.87 11.11
CA ILE A 133 -0.27 -9.73 11.66
C ILE A 133 0.20 -9.38 13.08
N ALA A 134 0.62 -10.36 13.89
CA ALA A 134 1.20 -10.09 15.20
C ALA A 134 2.51 -9.28 15.09
N ARG A 135 3.36 -9.60 14.10
CA ARG A 135 4.55 -8.80 13.80
C ARG A 135 4.19 -7.40 13.29
N ALA A 136 3.13 -7.28 12.48
CA ALA A 136 2.63 -5.99 12.01
C ALA A 136 2.20 -5.09 13.17
N ILE A 137 1.42 -5.62 14.11
CA ILE A 137 0.96 -4.93 15.32
C ILE A 137 2.15 -4.48 16.17
N ALA A 138 3.11 -5.38 16.43
CA ALA A 138 4.30 -5.04 17.21
C ALA A 138 5.11 -3.91 16.56
N ARG A 139 5.22 -3.92 15.22
CA ARG A 139 5.91 -2.85 14.48
C ARG A 139 5.15 -1.54 14.54
N ALA A 140 3.84 -1.55 14.36
CA ALA A 140 3.00 -0.35 14.45
C ALA A 140 3.07 0.30 15.84
N VAL A 141 3.02 -0.50 16.91
CA VAL A 141 3.20 -0.01 18.29
C VAL A 141 4.59 0.59 18.50
N ALA A 142 5.63 -0.01 17.93
CA ALA A 142 6.99 0.55 18.00
C ALA A 142 7.15 1.87 17.24
N ASP A 143 6.30 2.10 16.22
CA ASP A 143 6.24 3.33 15.43
C ASP A 143 5.23 4.37 15.97
N ASP A 144 4.67 4.14 17.18
CA ASP A 144 3.61 4.96 17.82
C ASP A 144 2.29 5.04 17.02
N ASP A 145 2.10 4.15 16.03
CA ASP A 145 0.88 4.04 15.23
C ASP A 145 -0.14 3.10 15.89
N HIS A 146 -0.68 3.58 17.00
CA HIS A 146 -1.68 2.84 17.77
C HIS A 146 -3.01 2.66 17.04
N VAL A 147 -3.34 3.54 16.08
CA VAL A 147 -4.56 3.43 15.26
C VAL A 147 -4.47 2.21 14.37
N SER A 148 -3.40 2.09 13.58
CA SER A 148 -3.19 0.91 12.73
C SER A 148 -3.08 -0.37 13.56
N ALA A 149 -2.39 -0.32 14.70
CA ALA A 149 -2.26 -1.47 15.60
C ALA A 149 -3.65 -1.99 16.06
N HIS A 150 -4.56 -1.09 16.42
CA HIS A 150 -5.92 -1.47 16.83
C HIS A 150 -6.71 -2.12 15.68
N GLU A 151 -6.64 -1.55 14.47
CA GLU A 151 -7.29 -2.13 13.29
C GLU A 151 -6.72 -3.51 12.92
N MET A 152 -5.41 -3.70 13.07
CA MET A 152 -4.74 -4.96 12.81
C MET A 152 -5.14 -6.04 13.83
N GLU A 153 -5.39 -5.69 15.11
CA GLU A 153 -5.91 -6.65 16.09
C GLU A 153 -7.32 -7.16 15.71
N GLN A 154 -8.18 -6.28 15.19
CA GLN A 154 -9.49 -6.70 14.68
C GLN A 154 -9.36 -7.66 13.49
N ARG A 155 -8.40 -7.42 12.59
CA ARG A 155 -8.10 -8.29 11.45
C ARG A 155 -7.51 -9.62 11.91
N ARG A 156 -6.63 -9.61 12.91
CA ARG A 156 -6.05 -10.80 13.53
C ARG A 156 -7.12 -11.73 14.10
N ALA A 157 -8.13 -11.19 14.77
CA ALA A 157 -9.26 -11.99 15.28
C ALA A 157 -9.99 -12.73 14.15
N ARG A 158 -10.19 -12.08 12.99
CA ARG A 158 -10.78 -12.70 11.80
C ARG A 158 -9.89 -13.81 11.23
N TYR A 159 -8.60 -13.56 11.07
CA TYR A 159 -7.65 -14.56 10.57
C TYR A 159 -7.62 -15.81 11.47
N ARG A 160 -7.73 -15.63 12.80
CA ARG A 160 -7.87 -16.74 13.76
C ARG A 160 -9.21 -17.48 13.68
N ALA A 161 -10.27 -16.84 13.20
CA ALA A 161 -11.53 -17.51 12.90
C ALA A 161 -11.47 -18.28 11.56
N GLY A 162 -10.50 -17.96 10.70
CA GLY A 162 -10.37 -18.51 9.34
C GLY A 162 -11.02 -17.63 8.27
N ASP A 163 -11.46 -16.44 8.65
CA ASP A 163 -12.00 -15.46 7.73
C ASP A 163 -10.89 -14.62 7.10
N THR A 164 -11.12 -14.16 5.88
CA THR A 164 -10.26 -13.17 5.22
C THR A 164 -10.87 -11.79 5.37
N TRP A 165 -10.05 -10.78 5.63
CA TRP A 165 -10.48 -9.39 5.63
C TRP A 165 -10.25 -8.79 4.24
N LEU A 166 -11.24 -8.06 3.74
CA LEU A 166 -11.16 -7.29 2.51
C LEU A 166 -11.37 -5.82 2.82
N GLY A 167 -10.71 -4.96 2.06
CA GLY A 167 -10.83 -3.51 2.16
C GLY A 167 -12.26 -3.01 1.95
N PRO A 168 -12.52 -1.71 2.16
CA PRO A 168 -13.81 -1.12 1.89
C PRO A 168 -14.21 -1.30 0.41
N PRO A 169 -15.51 -1.23 0.07
CA PRO A 169 -15.94 -1.24 -1.32
C PRO A 169 -15.24 -0.15 -2.12
N VAL A 170 -14.77 -0.50 -3.30
CA VAL A 170 -14.15 0.43 -4.24
C VAL A 170 -15.25 1.14 -5.01
N ASP A 171 -15.29 2.47 -4.98
CA ASP A 171 -16.23 3.21 -5.84
C ASP A 171 -15.81 3.04 -7.31
N PRO A 172 -16.76 2.74 -8.22
CA PRO A 172 -16.45 2.70 -9.65
C PRO A 172 -16.15 4.13 -10.13
N THR A 173 -14.88 4.45 -10.38
CA THR A 173 -14.45 5.70 -11.04
C THR A 173 -13.58 5.48 -12.26
#